data_AF-A0A7S0E6P6-F1
#
_entry.id   AF-A0A7S0E6P6-F1
#
_cell.length_a   1.000
_cell.length_b   1.000
_cell.length_c   1.000
_cell.angle_alpha   90.00
_cell.angle_beta   90.00
_cell.angle_gamma   90.00
#
_symmetry.space_group_name_H-M   'P 1'
#
loop_
_entity.id
_entity.type
_entity.pdbx_description
1 polymer ?
#
loop_
_entity_poly.entity_id
_entity_poly.type
_entity_poly.pdbx_seq_one_letter_code
_entity_poly.pdbx_strand_id
1 'polypeptide(L)'
;MSVFLLTSLAFQPAMRVQVNAPARVSAPVCMSDVSRRGALAGAAAAAFGAMPAFAAEGQYQMKKDYPADAKQMLDNMRTATELTRGAPGMEETVKKTRSEMNDFVAFYRRQPKVAGMPSFSTLYTAINTLSGHYASYGNKYPVPTKRKERLTQQYKEIDRALARGK
;
A
#
# COMPACT_ATOMS: atom_id res chain seq x y z
N MET A 1 -43.36 -51.07 -2.28
CA MET A 1 -42.08 -51.42 -1.61
C MET A 1 -41.02 -50.51 -2.22
N SER A 2 -40.93 -49.25 -1.79
CA SER A 2 -40.06 -48.79 -0.69
C SER A 2 -38.65 -49.37 -0.81
N VAL A 3 -37.65 -48.56 -1.15
CA VAL A 3 -36.64 -48.06 -0.19
C VAL A 3 -35.92 -46.84 -0.81
N PHE A 4 -36.13 -45.67 -0.21
CA PHE A 4 -35.23 -44.52 -0.30
C PHE A 4 -34.00 -44.81 0.58
N LEU A 5 -32.79 -44.77 0.05
CA LEU A 5 -31.57 -44.74 0.87
C LEU A 5 -30.95 -43.34 0.79
N LEU A 6 -31.41 -42.47 1.69
CA LEU A 6 -30.72 -41.25 2.11
C LEU A 6 -29.54 -41.67 3.00
N THR A 7 -28.31 -41.50 2.53
CA THR A 7 -27.13 -41.53 3.39
C THR A 7 -26.57 -40.12 3.53
N SER A 8 -27.11 -39.45 4.54
CA SER A 8 -26.55 -38.24 5.16
C SER A 8 -25.25 -38.64 5.87
N LEU A 9 -24.10 -38.13 5.44
CA LEU A 9 -22.88 -38.16 6.22
C LEU A 9 -22.50 -36.74 6.63
N ALA A 10 -22.63 -36.56 7.93
CA ALA A 10 -22.51 -35.33 8.66
C ALA A 10 -21.13 -34.68 8.52
N PHE A 11 -21.20 -33.40 8.20
CA PHE A 11 -20.31 -32.31 8.57
C PHE A 11 -19.67 -32.49 9.97
N GLN A 12 -18.35 -32.61 10.02
CA GLN A 12 -17.56 -32.47 11.26
C GLN A 12 -16.80 -31.13 11.23
N PRO A 13 -17.08 -30.19 12.15
CA PRO A 13 -16.20 -29.05 12.38
C PRO A 13 -15.40 -29.18 13.69
N ALA A 14 -14.31 -28.41 13.73
CA ALA A 14 -13.56 -27.97 14.91
C ALA A 14 -12.41 -28.84 15.44
N MET A 15 -11.30 -28.87 14.69
CA MET A 15 -9.98 -28.91 15.33
C MET A 15 -9.72 -27.55 16.01
N ARG A 16 -9.85 -27.52 17.34
CA ARG A 16 -9.34 -26.44 18.20
C ARG A 16 -7.81 -26.42 18.08
N VAL A 17 -7.26 -25.40 17.44
CA VAL A 17 -5.83 -25.08 17.55
C VAL A 17 -5.61 -24.40 18.89
N GLN A 18 -4.86 -25.10 19.76
CA GLN A 18 -4.44 -24.67 21.07
C GLN A 18 -3.38 -23.58 20.94
N VAL A 19 -3.67 -22.35 21.40
CA VAL A 19 -2.72 -21.25 21.43
C VAL A 19 -1.93 -21.35 22.73
N ASN A 20 -0.68 -21.81 22.67
CA ASN A 20 0.26 -21.70 23.78
C ASN A 20 0.96 -20.33 23.72
N ALA A 21 0.72 -19.49 24.73
CA ALA A 21 1.63 -18.43 25.16
C ALA A 21 2.18 -18.87 26.52
N PRO A 22 3.51 -18.82 26.75
CA PRO A 22 4.06 -17.63 27.43
C PRO A 22 5.55 -17.34 27.15
N ALA A 23 5.93 -16.06 27.22
CA ALA A 23 7.11 -15.57 27.96
C ALA A 23 7.35 -14.09 27.62
N ARG A 24 6.86 -13.19 28.48
CA ARG A 24 7.40 -11.82 28.56
C ARG A 24 8.73 -11.91 29.31
N VAL A 25 9.83 -11.66 28.60
CA VAL A 25 11.12 -11.41 29.23
C VAL A 25 11.19 -9.91 29.51
N SER A 26 11.11 -9.57 30.79
CA SER A 26 11.48 -8.25 31.32
C SER A 26 13.00 -8.16 31.36
N ALA A 27 13.57 -7.08 30.83
CA ALA A 27 14.96 -6.70 31.08
C ALA A 27 15.02 -5.23 31.55
N PRO A 28 15.82 -4.92 32.59
CA PRO A 28 15.86 -3.61 33.21
C PRO A 28 16.79 -2.60 32.49
N VAL A 29 16.33 -1.35 32.57
CA VAL A 29 17.04 -0.05 32.55
C VAL A 29 18.57 -0.10 32.64
N CYS A 30 19.22 0.59 31.71
CA CYS A 30 20.51 1.26 31.94
C CYS A 30 20.43 2.69 31.37
N MET A 31 20.61 3.66 32.26
CA MET A 31 20.70 5.09 31.95
C MET A 31 21.95 5.39 31.13
N SER A 32 21.87 6.39 30.28
CA SER A 32 23.02 7.21 29.92
C SER A 32 22.54 8.62 29.56
N ASP A 33 22.43 9.44 30.60
CA ASP A 33 22.53 10.89 30.51
C ASP A 33 23.94 11.25 30.07
N VAL A 34 24.08 11.88 28.90
CA VAL A 34 25.28 12.64 28.53
C VAL A 34 24.83 14.04 28.12
N SER A 35 24.66 14.87 29.13
CA SER A 35 24.79 16.32 28.98
C SER A 35 26.28 16.66 28.89
N ARG A 36 26.69 17.36 27.81
CA ARG A 36 27.70 18.44 27.83
C ARG A 36 27.98 18.99 26.42
N ARG A 37 27.57 20.26 26.26
CA ARG A 37 28.38 21.41 25.81
C ARG A 37 29.07 21.40 24.44
N GLY A 38 28.84 22.51 23.72
CA GLY A 38 29.74 23.08 22.73
C GLY A 38 29.39 22.64 21.30
N ALA A 39 29.42 23.47 20.26
CA ALA A 39 29.93 24.82 20.15
C ALA A 39 29.25 25.51 18.96
N LEU A 40 29.23 26.83 19.06
CA LEU A 40 28.99 27.82 18.01
C LEU A 40 30.00 27.65 16.85
N ALA A 41 29.64 28.20 15.69
CA ALA A 41 30.50 28.59 14.56
C ALA A 41 30.66 27.60 13.40
N GLY A 42 30.34 28.08 12.19
CA GLY A 42 30.67 27.42 10.93
C GLY A 42 29.79 27.85 9.76
N ALA A 43 29.78 29.13 9.41
CA ALA A 43 29.29 29.59 8.11
C ALA A 43 30.27 29.18 7.01
N ALA A 44 29.81 28.46 5.98
CA ALA A 44 30.51 28.36 4.70
C ALA A 44 29.48 28.08 3.59
N ALA A 45 29.17 29.14 2.84
CA ALA A 45 28.47 29.06 1.57
C ALA A 45 29.37 28.37 0.53
N ALA A 46 28.84 27.35 -0.13
CA ALA A 46 29.38 26.85 -1.39
C ALA A 46 28.20 26.55 -2.32
N ALA A 47 28.02 27.45 -3.28
CA ALA A 47 27.06 27.34 -4.36
C ALA A 47 27.36 26.09 -5.20
N PHE A 48 26.48 25.11 -5.15
CA PHE A 48 26.37 24.07 -6.18
C PHE A 48 24.93 24.04 -6.68
N GLY A 49 24.76 24.58 -7.89
CA GLY A 49 23.70 24.29 -8.85
C GLY A 49 22.29 24.10 -8.30
N ALA A 50 21.50 25.18 -8.27
CA ALA A 50 20.05 25.10 -8.30
C ALA A 50 19.60 24.48 -9.64
N MET A 51 19.69 23.16 -9.73
CA MET A 51 18.81 22.40 -10.61
C MET A 51 17.40 22.52 -10.03
N PRO A 52 16.36 22.78 -10.84
CA PRO A 52 15.00 22.61 -10.37
C PRO A 52 14.83 21.11 -10.11
N ALA A 53 15.01 20.70 -8.84
CA ALA A 53 14.38 19.49 -8.37
C ALA A 53 12.90 19.73 -8.60
N PHE A 54 12.35 19.08 -9.64
CA PHE A 54 10.95 19.09 -9.95
C PHE A 54 10.25 18.34 -8.80
N ALA A 55 10.12 19.02 -7.67
CA ALA A 55 9.23 18.67 -6.61
C ALA A 55 7.84 18.81 -7.21
N ALA A 56 7.37 17.74 -7.84
CA ALA A 56 5.97 17.52 -8.12
C ALA A 56 5.25 17.33 -6.78
N GLU A 57 5.24 18.38 -5.96
CA GLU A 57 4.74 18.38 -4.58
C GLU A 57 3.20 18.31 -4.55
N GLY A 58 2.57 18.41 -5.72
CA GLY A 58 1.12 18.28 -5.92
C GLY A 58 0.64 16.95 -6.52
N GLN A 59 1.51 16.08 -7.06
CA GLN A 59 1.06 14.85 -7.75
C GLN A 59 0.64 13.71 -6.83
N TYR A 60 0.98 13.81 -5.54
CA TYR A 60 0.62 12.82 -4.51
C TYR A 60 -0.32 13.39 -3.44
N GLN A 61 -0.82 14.63 -3.65
CA GLN A 61 -1.73 15.29 -2.71
C GLN A 61 -3.18 14.93 -3.00
N MET A 62 -3.92 14.55 -1.96
CA MET A 62 -5.33 14.18 -2.06
C MET A 62 -6.23 15.41 -2.04
N LYS A 63 -7.14 15.49 -3.01
CA LYS A 63 -8.15 16.56 -3.10
C LYS A 63 -9.39 16.25 -2.26
N LYS A 64 -9.47 15.03 -1.68
CA LYS A 64 -10.61 14.49 -0.93
C LYS A 64 -11.87 14.36 -1.78
N ASP A 65 -11.68 14.29 -3.10
CA ASP A 65 -12.71 13.99 -4.09
C ASP A 65 -12.45 12.59 -4.64
N TYR A 66 -13.28 11.62 -4.25
CA TYR A 66 -13.07 10.20 -4.52
C TYR A 66 -12.80 9.86 -6.01
N PRO A 67 -13.67 10.23 -6.97
CA PRO A 67 -13.44 9.90 -8.38
C PRO A 67 -12.16 10.52 -8.96
N ALA A 68 -11.76 11.71 -8.50
CA ALA A 68 -10.52 12.35 -8.94
C ALA A 68 -9.30 11.68 -8.31
N ASP A 69 -9.32 11.49 -6.98
CA ASP A 69 -8.24 10.86 -6.22
C ASP A 69 -8.06 9.38 -6.64
N ALA A 70 -9.14 8.66 -6.95
CA ALA A 70 -9.07 7.26 -7.41
C ALA A 70 -8.42 7.14 -8.79
N LYS A 71 -8.68 8.07 -9.71
CA LYS A 71 -8.01 8.09 -11.03
C LYS A 71 -6.52 8.41 -10.88
N GLN A 72 -6.20 9.43 -10.09
CA GLN A 72 -4.81 9.81 -9.80
C GLN A 72 -4.04 8.64 -9.16
N MET A 73 -4.62 7.98 -8.17
CA MET A 73 -4.05 6.76 -7.55
C MET A 73 -3.78 5.68 -8.60
N LEU A 74 -4.74 5.43 -9.49
CA LEU A 74 -4.65 4.39 -10.50
C LEU A 74 -3.54 4.69 -11.52
N ASP A 75 -3.40 5.94 -11.94
CA ASP A 75 -2.32 6.39 -12.82
C ASP A 75 -0.96 6.27 -12.12
N ASN A 76 -0.85 6.69 -10.86
CA ASN A 76 0.37 6.54 -10.07
C ASN A 76 0.77 5.07 -9.87
N MET A 77 -0.22 4.19 -9.64
CA MET A 77 0.01 2.74 -9.56
C MET A 77 0.42 2.15 -10.91
N ARG A 78 -0.15 2.62 -12.04
CA ARG A 78 0.27 2.20 -13.39
C ARG A 78 1.73 2.57 -13.64
N THR A 79 2.10 3.83 -13.43
CA THR A 79 3.48 4.32 -13.58
C THR A 79 4.42 3.49 -12.71
N ALA A 80 4.08 3.26 -11.43
CA ALA A 80 4.90 2.44 -10.54
C ALA A 80 5.11 0.99 -11.04
N THR A 81 4.11 0.40 -11.71
CA THR A 81 4.22 -0.96 -12.30
C THR A 81 4.91 -1.01 -13.66
N GLU A 82 5.10 0.14 -14.32
CA GLU A 82 5.78 0.24 -15.61
C GLU A 82 7.29 0.45 -15.47
N LEU A 83 7.74 0.94 -14.32
CA LEU A 83 9.16 1.14 -14.03
C LEU A 83 9.94 -0.19 -14.09
N THR A 84 11.03 -0.19 -14.84
CA THR A 84 11.93 -1.32 -15.00
C THR A 84 12.96 -1.38 -13.86
N ARG A 85 13.58 -2.55 -13.65
CA ARG A 85 14.63 -2.73 -12.63
C ARG A 85 15.79 -1.79 -12.94
N GLY A 86 16.16 -0.95 -11.97
CA GLY A 86 17.35 -0.08 -12.07
C GLY A 86 17.10 1.27 -12.73
N ALA A 87 15.84 1.64 -13.03
CA ALA A 87 15.54 2.99 -13.47
C ALA A 87 15.90 4.03 -12.39
N PRO A 88 16.53 5.16 -12.76
CA PRO A 88 16.84 6.24 -11.81
C PRO A 88 15.53 6.77 -11.22
N GLY A 89 15.45 6.90 -9.89
CA GLY A 89 14.26 7.39 -9.19
C GLY A 89 13.17 6.35 -8.93
N MET A 90 13.33 5.08 -9.33
CA MET A 90 12.32 4.03 -9.07
C MET A 90 11.97 3.91 -7.58
N GLU A 91 12.98 3.86 -6.72
CA GLU A 91 12.78 3.72 -5.29
C GLU A 91 11.99 4.89 -4.70
N GLU A 92 12.27 6.11 -5.15
CA GLU A 92 11.58 7.32 -4.70
C GLU A 92 10.13 7.33 -5.16
N THR A 93 9.88 7.06 -6.45
CA THR A 93 8.51 6.96 -7.00
C THR A 93 7.70 5.90 -6.27
N VAL A 94 8.26 4.71 -6.06
CA VAL A 94 7.58 3.62 -5.34
C VAL A 94 7.31 4.00 -3.89
N LYS A 95 8.23 4.70 -3.21
CA LYS A 95 8.01 5.22 -1.85
C LYS A 95 6.86 6.22 -1.81
N LYS A 96 6.84 7.19 -2.73
CA LYS A 96 5.77 8.20 -2.84
C LYS A 96 4.41 7.54 -3.09
N THR A 97 4.32 6.65 -4.09
CA THR A 97 3.09 5.89 -4.38
C THR A 97 2.66 5.04 -3.19
N ARG A 98 3.59 4.45 -2.43
CA ARG A 98 3.24 3.68 -1.22
C ARG A 98 2.69 4.55 -0.09
N SER A 99 3.24 5.74 0.11
CA SER A 99 2.69 6.70 1.07
C SER A 99 1.27 7.09 0.68
N GLU A 100 1.09 7.48 -0.58
CA GLU A 100 -0.21 7.85 -1.14
C GLU A 100 -1.25 6.72 -1.00
N MET A 101 -0.89 5.47 -1.33
CA MET A 101 -1.76 4.31 -1.14
C MET A 101 -2.24 4.16 0.31
N ASN A 102 -1.33 4.34 1.28
CA ASN A 102 -1.68 4.25 2.69
C ASN A 102 -2.62 5.37 3.12
N ASP A 103 -2.34 6.61 2.72
CA ASP A 103 -3.15 7.77 3.04
C ASP A 103 -4.56 7.66 2.44
N PHE A 104 -4.64 7.13 1.21
CA PHE A 104 -5.90 6.96 0.46
C PHE A 104 -6.80 5.99 1.17
N VAL A 105 -6.25 4.82 1.48
CA VAL A 105 -6.95 3.78 2.22
C VAL A 105 -7.31 4.27 3.61
N ALA A 106 -6.42 4.96 4.31
CA ALA A 106 -6.67 5.46 5.66
C ALA A 106 -7.87 6.41 5.73
N PHE A 107 -8.01 7.29 4.73
CA PHE A 107 -9.08 8.27 4.63
C PHE A 107 -10.39 7.65 4.14
N TYR A 108 -10.39 6.99 2.99
CA TYR A 108 -11.62 6.55 2.32
C TYR A 108 -12.26 5.32 2.96
N ARG A 109 -11.49 4.45 3.65
CA ARG A 109 -12.07 3.29 4.35
C ARG A 109 -13.04 3.67 5.48
N ARG A 110 -12.91 4.87 6.03
CA ARG A 110 -13.75 5.38 7.13
C ARG A 110 -15.04 6.01 6.63
N GLN A 111 -15.16 6.22 5.32
CA GLN A 111 -16.33 6.83 4.71
C GLN A 111 -17.25 5.73 4.18
N PRO A 112 -18.40 5.45 4.82
CA PRO A 112 -19.26 4.33 4.42
C PRO A 112 -19.79 4.47 2.98
N LYS A 113 -19.98 5.72 2.52
CA LYS A 113 -20.39 6.02 1.15
C LYS A 113 -19.40 5.50 0.11
N VAL A 114 -18.10 5.65 0.36
CA VAL A 114 -17.03 5.21 -0.56
C VAL A 114 -16.66 3.75 -0.30
N ALA A 115 -16.65 3.31 0.97
CA ALA A 115 -16.29 1.95 1.33
C ALA A 115 -17.26 0.89 0.74
N GLY A 116 -18.52 1.25 0.49
CA GLY A 116 -19.50 0.39 -0.17
C GLY A 116 -19.43 0.38 -1.71
N MET A 117 -18.59 1.21 -2.31
CA MET A 117 -18.47 1.30 -3.77
C MET A 117 -17.67 0.10 -4.33
N PRO A 118 -18.16 -0.59 -5.37
CA PRO A 118 -17.39 -1.64 -6.02
C PRO A 118 -16.05 -1.14 -6.58
N SER A 119 -15.96 0.11 -7.06
CA SER A 119 -14.65 0.66 -7.49
C SER A 119 -13.63 0.66 -6.35
N PHE A 120 -14.06 1.06 -5.15
CA PHE A 120 -13.17 1.13 -3.98
C PHE A 120 -12.73 -0.26 -3.54
N SER A 121 -13.64 -1.24 -3.56
CA SER A 121 -13.35 -2.63 -3.18
C SER A 121 -12.29 -3.26 -4.09
N THR A 122 -12.41 -3.06 -5.41
CA THR A 122 -11.42 -3.55 -6.37
C THR A 122 -10.09 -2.79 -6.25
N LEU A 123 -10.14 -1.46 -6.07
CA LEU A 123 -8.95 -0.64 -5.87
C LEU A 123 -8.19 -1.03 -4.59
N TYR A 124 -8.89 -1.28 -3.48
CA TYR A 124 -8.31 -1.75 -2.22
C TYR A 124 -7.60 -3.10 -2.39
N THR A 125 -8.19 -4.02 -3.17
CA THR A 125 -7.57 -5.31 -3.51
C THR A 125 -6.28 -5.13 -4.31
N ALA A 126 -6.28 -4.23 -5.29
CA ALA A 126 -5.10 -3.89 -6.07
C ALA A 126 -4.00 -3.26 -5.21
N ILE A 127 -4.36 -2.31 -4.34
CA ILE A 127 -3.45 -1.65 -3.39
C ILE A 127 -2.79 -2.67 -2.45
N ASN A 128 -3.56 -3.61 -1.88
CA ASN A 128 -3.02 -4.65 -1.01
C ASN A 128 -2.07 -5.60 -1.76
N THR A 129 -2.40 -5.95 -3.00
CA THR A 129 -1.56 -6.80 -3.86
C THR A 129 -0.21 -6.14 -4.17
N LEU A 130 -0.22 -4.82 -4.44
CA LEU A 130 0.97 -4.05 -4.76
C LEU A 130 1.80 -3.73 -3.51
N SER A 131 1.15 -3.32 -2.42
CA SER A 131 1.81 -3.06 -1.13
C SER A 131 2.44 -4.32 -0.56
N GLY A 132 1.78 -5.48 -0.68
CA GLY A 132 2.35 -6.77 -0.29
C GLY A 132 3.61 -7.15 -1.09
N HIS A 133 3.66 -6.82 -2.39
CA HIS A 133 4.88 -7.00 -3.19
C HIS A 133 6.05 -6.20 -2.62
N TYR A 134 5.84 -4.90 -2.40
CA TYR A 134 6.89 -4.03 -1.89
C TYR A 134 7.27 -4.31 -0.43
N ALA A 135 6.36 -4.87 0.36
CA ALA A 135 6.66 -5.32 1.71
C ALA A 135 7.58 -6.57 1.72
N SER A 136 7.34 -7.54 0.85
CA SER A 136 8.13 -8.78 0.80
C SER A 136 9.47 -8.65 0.07
N TYR A 137 9.48 -7.94 -1.07
CA TYR A 137 10.68 -7.86 -1.93
C TYR A 137 11.44 -6.54 -1.79
N GLY A 138 10.78 -5.48 -1.31
CA GLY A 138 11.35 -4.13 -1.21
C GLY A 138 11.11 -3.26 -2.45
N ASN A 139 11.41 -1.98 -2.33
CA ASN A 139 11.04 -0.94 -3.29
C ASN A 139 11.88 -0.93 -4.60
N LYS A 140 12.96 -1.72 -4.65
CA LYS A 140 13.87 -1.81 -5.81
C LYS A 140 13.50 -2.91 -6.81
N TYR A 141 12.58 -3.80 -6.44
CA TYR A 141 12.22 -4.95 -7.27
C TYR A 141 10.94 -4.68 -8.05
N PRO A 142 10.99 -4.74 -9.40
CA PRO A 142 9.80 -4.53 -10.21
C PRO A 142 8.78 -5.64 -9.98
N VAL A 143 7.53 -5.33 -10.30
CA VAL A 143 6.40 -6.26 -10.17
C VAL A 143 6.53 -7.37 -11.21
N PRO A 144 6.39 -8.66 -10.85
CA PRO A 144 6.50 -9.76 -11.79
C PRO A 144 5.35 -9.75 -12.82
N THR A 145 5.62 -10.22 -14.04
CA THR A 145 4.73 -10.14 -15.21
C THR A 145 3.31 -10.64 -14.92
N LYS A 146 3.17 -11.84 -14.35
CA LYS A 146 1.85 -12.41 -13.99
C LYS A 146 1.06 -11.54 -13.01
N ARG A 147 1.74 -10.88 -12.07
CA ARG A 147 1.09 -9.96 -11.11
C ARG A 147 0.69 -8.66 -11.81
N LYS A 148 1.53 -8.15 -12.71
CA LYS A 148 1.24 -6.98 -13.52
C LYS A 148 -0.01 -7.19 -14.39
N GLU A 149 -0.13 -8.33 -15.07
CA GLU A 149 -1.33 -8.67 -15.86
C GLU A 149 -2.62 -8.64 -15.02
N ARG A 150 -2.58 -9.24 -13.83
CA ARG A 150 -3.70 -9.21 -12.89
C ARG A 150 -4.04 -7.81 -12.39
N LEU A 151 -3.03 -6.97 -12.16
CA LEU A 151 -3.24 -5.57 -11.78
C LEU A 151 -3.85 -4.76 -12.93
N THR A 152 -3.37 -4.93 -14.15
CA THR A 152 -3.92 -4.28 -15.34
C THR A 152 -5.39 -4.63 -15.55
N GLN A 153 -5.80 -5.88 -15.28
CA GLN A 153 -7.20 -6.27 -15.34
C GLN A 153 -8.05 -5.56 -14.27
N GLN A 154 -7.57 -5.50 -13.02
CA GLN A 154 -8.23 -4.77 -11.95
C GLN A 154 -8.35 -3.28 -12.26
N TYR A 155 -7.31 -2.67 -12.84
CA TYR A 155 -7.33 -1.27 -13.27
C TYR A 155 -8.45 -0.99 -14.28
N LYS A 156 -8.62 -1.87 -15.28
CA LYS A 156 -9.74 -1.77 -16.24
C LYS A 156 -11.12 -1.94 -15.59
N GLU A 157 -11.22 -2.74 -14.54
CA GLU A 157 -12.47 -2.91 -13.79
C GLU A 157 -12.81 -1.66 -12.97
N ILE A 158 -11.80 -1.04 -12.35
CA ILE A 158 -11.94 0.20 -11.59
C ILE A 158 -12.36 1.34 -12.52
N ASP A 159 -11.69 1.51 -13.67
CA ASP A 159 -12.06 2.55 -14.65
C ASP A 159 -13.53 2.41 -15.10
N ARG A 160 -13.97 1.17 -15.37
CA ARG A 160 -15.37 0.89 -15.73
C ARG A 160 -16.36 1.12 -14.58
N ALA A 161 -15.95 0.90 -13.33
CA ALA A 161 -16.78 1.19 -12.17
C ALA A 161 -16.90 2.71 -11.95
N LEU A 162 -15.78 3.43 -11.99
CA LEU A 162 -15.74 4.89 -11.88
C LEU A 162 -16.54 5.59 -12.97
N ALA A 163 -16.46 5.12 -14.22
CA ALA A 163 -17.28 5.64 -15.33
C ALA A 163 -18.79 5.49 -15.11
N ARG A 164 -19.21 4.52 -14.28
CA ARG A 164 -20.60 4.28 -13.90
C ARG A 164 -21.00 4.97 -12.59
N GLY A 165 -20.09 5.71 -11.96
CA GLY A 165 -20.29 6.29 -10.63
C GLY A 165 -20.43 5.25 -9.52
N LYS A 166 -19.87 4.06 -9.73
CA LYS A 166 -19.90 2.92 -8.78
C LYS A 166 -18.52 2.63 -8.26
#